data_AF-X1CPD5-F1
#
_entry.id   AF-X1CPD5-F1
#
_cell.length_a   1.000
_cell.length_b   1.000
_cell.length_c   1.000
_cell.angle_alpha   90.00
_cell.angle_beta   90.00
_cell.angle_gamma   90.00
#
_symmetry.space_group_name_H-M   'P 1'
#
loop_
_entity.id
_entity.type
_entity.pdbx_description
1 polymer ?
#
loop_
_entity_poly.entity_id
_entity_poly.type
_entity_poly.pdbx_seq_one_letter_code
_entity_poly.pdbx_strand_id
1 'polypeptide(L)'
;FTIAKNKSLNALKKKRPISLAEVPEKGDWHNPGDELVQKEVVAEFDKALQGLPRRQRMAFVLAEFEELPYEEIAQIEGVRIGTIKSRINRARKKLAAAMKSRVGDIR
;
A
#
# COMPACT_ATOMS: atom_id res chain seq x y z
N PHE A 1 -0.66 -5.88 16.14
CA PHE A 1 -0.80 -4.54 15.55
C PHE A 1 -1.70 -4.65 14.34
N THR A 2 -2.97 -4.30 14.52
CA THR A 2 -4.08 -4.58 13.59
C THR A 2 -4.19 -3.45 12.57
N ILE A 3 -3.69 -3.64 11.35
CA ILE A 3 -3.94 -2.69 10.26
C ILE A 3 -5.24 -3.13 9.57
N ALA A 4 -6.36 -2.74 10.18
CA ALA A 4 -7.66 -2.77 9.53
C ALA A 4 -7.99 -1.35 9.08
N LYS A 5 -7.61 -0.99 7.86
CA LYS A 5 -8.24 0.12 7.14
C LYS A 5 -9.02 -0.47 5.97
N ASN A 6 -10.18 -1.04 6.28
CA ASN A 6 -11.24 -1.24 5.32
C ASN A 6 -11.71 0.13 4.81
N LYS A 7 -11.01 0.71 3.84
CA LYS A 7 -11.49 1.88 3.09
C LYS A 7 -12.54 1.37 2.11
N SER A 8 -13.72 1.09 2.65
CA SER A 8 -14.91 0.67 1.93
C SER A 8 -15.17 1.62 0.75
N LEU A 9 -15.03 1.08 -0.46
CA LEU A 9 -15.44 1.67 -1.73
C LEU A 9 -16.97 1.83 -1.76
N ASN A 10 -17.51 2.80 -1.01
CA ASN A 10 -18.95 3.11 -0.99
C ASN A 10 -19.27 4.53 -1.49
N ALA A 11 -18.45 5.09 -2.38
CA ALA A 11 -18.72 6.37 -3.05
C ALA A 11 -19.32 6.23 -4.47
N LEU A 12 -19.58 5.02 -4.98
CA LEU A 12 -20.03 4.80 -6.37
C LEU A 12 -21.35 4.03 -6.53
N LYS A 13 -22.24 4.05 -5.53
CA LYS A 13 -23.64 3.62 -5.65
C LYS A 13 -24.63 4.78 -5.84
N LYS A 14 -24.35 5.71 -6.77
CA LYS A 14 -25.39 6.60 -7.32
C LYS A 14 -25.74 6.18 -8.75
N LYS A 15 -26.83 5.42 -8.83
CA LYS A 15 -27.81 5.25 -9.93
C LYS A 15 -27.29 4.88 -11.33
N ARG A 16 -27.35 3.58 -11.63
CA ARG A 16 -27.80 3.04 -12.92
C ARG A 16 -28.69 1.82 -12.64
N PRO A 17 -29.97 1.79 -13.05
CA PRO A 17 -30.77 0.57 -12.94
C PRO A 17 -30.30 -0.37 -14.05
N ILE A 18 -29.40 -1.30 -13.71
CA ILE A 18 -29.01 -2.39 -14.61
C ILE A 18 -30.09 -3.47 -14.45
N SER A 19 -30.65 -3.93 -15.57
CA SER A 19 -31.69 -4.96 -15.60
C SER A 19 -31.19 -6.27 -15.00
N LEU A 20 -32.06 -6.94 -14.26
CA LEU A 20 -31.78 -8.08 -13.38
C LEU A 20 -31.42 -9.41 -14.09
N ALA A 21 -31.15 -9.42 -15.39
CA ALA A 21 -31.19 -10.68 -16.16
C ALA A 21 -29.85 -11.38 -16.38
N GLU A 22 -28.69 -10.73 -16.26
CA GLU A 22 -27.40 -11.39 -16.53
C GLU A 22 -26.29 -10.78 -15.66
N VAL A 23 -26.32 -11.12 -14.37
CA VAL A 23 -25.13 -10.98 -13.53
C VAL A 23 -24.38 -12.30 -13.64
N PRO A 24 -23.16 -12.35 -14.21
CA PRO A 24 -22.36 -13.55 -14.13
C PRO A 24 -22.17 -13.86 -12.65
N GLU A 25 -22.47 -15.09 -12.24
CA GLU A 25 -22.23 -15.55 -10.87
C GLU A 25 -20.79 -15.18 -10.51
N LYS A 26 -20.65 -14.17 -9.65
CA LYS A 26 -19.38 -13.86 -9.02
C LYS A 26 -19.05 -15.08 -8.19
N GLY A 27 -18.24 -15.97 -8.74
CA GLY A 27 -17.58 -17.02 -7.99
C GLY A 27 -16.79 -16.33 -6.88
N ASP A 28 -17.34 -16.36 -5.67
CA ASP A 28 -16.62 -16.13 -4.43
C ASP A 28 -15.61 -17.28 -4.29
N TRP A 29 -14.48 -17.17 -4.98
CA TRP A 29 -13.33 -18.01 -4.72
C TRP A 29 -12.50 -17.35 -3.62
N HIS A 30 -12.99 -17.41 -2.38
CA HIS A 30 -12.11 -17.37 -1.21
C HIS A 30 -11.29 -18.67 -1.22
N ASN A 31 -10.21 -18.69 -1.99
CA ASN A 31 -9.27 -19.79 -2.01
C ASN A 31 -8.29 -19.62 -0.84
N PRO A 32 -8.15 -20.59 0.08
CA PRO A 32 -7.14 -20.53 1.14
C PRO A 32 -5.71 -20.32 0.62
N GLY A 33 -5.43 -20.74 -0.62
CA GLY A 33 -4.18 -20.45 -1.31
C GLY A 33 -3.94 -18.96 -1.53
N ASP A 34 -4.98 -18.19 -1.85
CA ASP A 34 -4.88 -16.75 -2.09
C ASP A 34 -4.65 -15.98 -0.78
N GLU A 35 -5.24 -16.42 0.33
CA GLU A 35 -4.97 -15.84 1.65
C GLU A 35 -3.53 -16.08 2.12
N LEU A 36 -2.98 -17.27 1.86
CA LEU A 36 -1.60 -17.60 2.23
C LEU A 36 -0.61 -16.76 1.42
N VAL A 37 -0.82 -16.66 0.10
CA VAL A 37 -0.03 -15.81 -0.79
C VAL A 37 -0.11 -14.34 -0.37
N GLN A 38 -1.30 -13.84 0.01
CA GLN A 38 -1.44 -12.48 0.52
C GLN A 38 -0.64 -12.26 1.81
N LYS A 39 -0.69 -13.20 2.76
CA LYS A 39 0.08 -13.10 4.02
C LYS A 39 1.58 -13.07 3.75
N GLU A 40 2.06 -13.87 2.80
CA GLU A 40 3.47 -13.88 2.40
C GLU A 40 3.88 -12.54 1.78
N VAL A 41 3.10 -12.01 0.84
CA VAL A 41 3.36 -10.70 0.21
C VAL A 41 3.41 -9.58 1.25
N VAL A 42 2.49 -9.57 2.22
CA VAL A 42 2.48 -8.60 3.31
C VAL A 42 3.72 -8.72 4.19
N ALA A 43 4.08 -9.95 4.59
CA ALA A 43 5.27 -10.20 5.41
C ALA A 43 6.57 -9.78 4.69
N GLU A 44 6.63 -9.96 3.37
CA GLU A 44 7.75 -9.51 2.55
C GLU A 44 7.83 -8.00 2.43
N PHE A 45 6.69 -7.34 2.23
CA PHE A 45 6.62 -5.89 2.20
C PHE A 45 7.07 -5.28 3.53
N ASP A 46 6.66 -5.86 4.66
CA ASP A 46 7.12 -5.44 5.99
C ASP A 46 8.64 -5.60 6.15
N LYS A 47 9.20 -6.73 5.71
CA LYS A 47 10.66 -6.93 5.68
C LYS A 47 11.35 -5.88 4.81
N ALA A 48 10.80 -5.57 3.63
CA ALA A 48 11.36 -4.56 2.74
C ALA A 48 11.31 -3.15 3.36
N LEU A 49 10.22 -2.80 4.05
CA LEU A 49 10.10 -1.56 4.82
C LEU A 49 11.15 -1.49 5.94
N GLN A 50 11.35 -2.59 6.67
CA GLN A 50 12.38 -2.69 7.71
C GLN A 50 13.81 -2.60 7.15
N GLY A 51 14.03 -2.98 5.89
CA GLY A 51 15.30 -2.79 5.19
C GLY A 51 15.62 -1.34 4.79
N LEU A 52 14.63 -0.43 4.84
CA LEU A 52 14.86 0.98 4.51
C LEU A 52 15.65 1.71 5.61
N PRO A 53 16.54 2.65 5.26
CA PRO A 53 17.10 3.60 6.21
C PRO A 53 16.01 4.31 7.01
N ARG A 54 16.19 4.46 8.32
CA ARG A 54 15.17 4.99 9.25
C ARG A 54 14.47 6.26 8.75
N ARG A 55 15.23 7.23 8.24
CA ARG A 55 14.71 8.50 7.70
C ARG A 55 13.86 8.33 6.44
N GLN A 56 14.18 7.35 5.58
CA GLN A 56 13.39 7.05 4.38
C GLN A 56 12.10 6.33 4.77
N ARG A 57 12.18 5.38 5.71
CA ARG A 57 11.03 4.66 6.25
C ARG A 57 10.04 5.60 6.92
N MET A 58 10.50 6.46 7.83
CA MET A 58 9.64 7.42 8.53
C MET A 58 8.92 8.35 7.57
N ALA A 59 9.65 9.00 6.65
CA ALA A 59 9.03 9.88 5.67
C ALA A 59 7.99 9.16 4.79
N PHE A 60 8.25 7.90 4.42
CA PHE A 60 7.29 7.09 3.68
C PHE A 60 6.08 6.69 4.53
N VAL A 61 6.28 6.26 5.77
CA VAL A 61 5.18 5.83 6.65
C VAL A 61 4.24 6.98 6.98
N LEU A 62 4.79 8.14 7.35
CA LEU A 62 4.01 9.34 7.63
C LEU A 62 3.21 9.80 6.40
N ALA A 63 3.79 9.70 5.20
CA ALA A 63 3.13 10.09 3.98
C ALA A 63 2.02 9.12 3.52
N GLU A 64 2.27 7.81 3.58
CA GLU A 64 1.38 6.81 2.97
C GLU A 64 0.37 6.21 3.95
N PHE A 65 0.74 6.04 5.23
CA PHE A 65 -0.12 5.40 6.23
C PHE A 65 -0.84 6.42 7.10
N GLU A 66 -0.11 7.43 7.56
CA GLU A 66 -0.69 8.54 8.32
C GLU A 66 -1.31 9.62 7.41
N GLU A 67 -1.13 9.50 6.08
CA GLU A 67 -1.66 10.43 5.07
C GLU A 67 -1.28 11.90 5.33
N LEU A 68 -0.13 12.15 6.00
CA LEU A 68 0.30 13.51 6.34
C LEU A 68 0.82 14.29 5.12
N PRO A 69 0.50 15.59 5.01
CA PRO A 69 1.08 16.47 4.00
C PRO A 69 2.60 16.55 4.11
N TYR A 70 3.29 16.63 2.97
CA TYR A 70 4.77 16.65 2.95
C TYR A 70 5.36 17.88 3.67
N GLU A 71 4.61 18.98 3.71
CA GLU A 71 4.96 20.20 4.44
C GLU A 71 4.96 19.98 5.94
N GLU A 72 3.95 19.29 6.46
CA GLU A 72 3.83 18.95 7.88
C GLU A 72 4.92 17.96 8.30
N ILE A 73 5.20 16.94 7.48
CA ILE A 73 6.31 16.01 7.72
C ILE A 73 7.66 16.76 7.75
N ALA A 74 7.84 17.74 6.87
CA ALA A 74 9.05 18.56 6.81
C ALA A 74 9.23 19.40 8.08
N GLN A 75 8.13 19.95 8.61
CA GLN A 75 8.11 20.68 9.88
C GLN A 75 8.42 19.77 11.07
N ILE A 76 7.76 18.61 11.16
CA ILE A 76 7.97 17.60 12.22
C ILE A 76 9.43 17.14 12.24
N GLU A 77 10.04 16.90 11.07
CA GLU A 77 11.42 16.43 10.98
C GLU A 77 12.47 17.55 10.99
N GLY A 78 12.07 18.83 10.92
CA GLY A 78 12.97 19.99 10.86
C GLY A 78 13.84 20.03 9.60
N VAL A 79 13.29 19.63 8.45
CA VAL A 79 14.03 19.56 7.17
C VAL A 79 13.27 20.27 6.04
N ARG A 80 13.93 20.48 4.89
CA ARG A 80 13.25 21.06 3.72
C ARG A 80 12.26 20.06 3.10
N ILE A 81 11.16 20.56 2.54
CA ILE A 81 10.17 19.73 1.82
C ILE A 81 10.82 18.91 0.68
N GLY A 82 11.82 19.47 -0.02
CA GLY A 82 12.58 18.75 -1.04
C GLY A 82 13.33 17.53 -0.49
N THR A 83 13.78 17.58 0.76
CA THR A 83 14.38 16.44 1.45
C THR A 83 13.36 15.32 1.68
N ILE A 84 12.15 15.66 2.15
CA ILE A 84 11.05 14.69 2.32
C ILE A 84 10.68 14.04 0.99
N LYS A 85 10.43 14.84 -0.05
CA LYS A 85 10.15 14.33 -1.41
C LYS A 85 11.24 13.37 -1.90
N SER A 86 12.52 13.73 -1.69
CA SER A 86 13.63 12.87 -2.10
C SER A 86 13.72 11.56 -1.30
N ARG A 87 13.40 11.59 0.01
CA ARG A 87 13.39 10.41 0.88
C ARG A 87 12.27 9.44 0.49
N ILE A 88 11.06 9.96 0.26
CA ILE A 88 9.90 9.19 -0.19
C ILE A 88 10.17 8.54 -1.54
N ASN A 89 10.70 9.30 -2.51
CA ASN A 89 11.03 8.76 -3.83
C ASN A 89 12.06 7.62 -3.74
N ARG A 90 13.12 7.80 -2.94
CA ARG A 90 14.12 6.74 -2.71
C ARG A 90 13.52 5.52 -2.00
N ALA A 91 12.63 5.72 -1.02
CA ALA A 91 11.91 4.64 -0.35
C ALA A 91 11.08 3.84 -1.36
N ARG A 92 10.24 4.51 -2.16
CA ARG A 92 9.42 3.88 -3.21
C ARG A 92 10.25 3.06 -4.20
N LYS A 93 11.38 3.60 -4.69
CA LYS A 93 12.27 2.86 -5.60
C LYS A 93 12.85 1.60 -4.96
N LYS A 94 13.28 1.68 -3.70
CA LYS A 94 13.82 0.51 -2.98
C LYS A 94 12.77 -0.55 -2.69
N LEU A 95 11.58 -0.14 -2.26
CA LEU A 95 10.45 -1.05 -2.05
C LEU A 95 10.04 -1.71 -3.36
N ALA A 96 9.89 -0.94 -4.44
CA ALA A 96 9.57 -1.47 -5.75
C ALA A 96 10.62 -2.47 -6.25
N ALA A 97 11.92 -2.20 -6.05
CA ALA A 97 12.98 -3.14 -6.41
C ALA A 97 12.93 -4.43 -5.57
N ALA A 98 12.71 -4.31 -4.26
CA ALA A 98 12.60 -5.44 -3.34
C ALA A 98 11.38 -6.34 -3.65
N MET A 99 10.27 -5.74 -4.06
CA MET A 99 9.04 -6.47 -4.42
C MET A 99 9.09 -7.01 -5.85
N LYS A 100 9.70 -6.30 -6.81
CA LYS A 100 9.79 -6.75 -8.22
C LYS A 100 10.56 -8.05 -8.36
N SER A 101 11.60 -8.25 -7.55
CA SER A 101 12.35 -9.50 -7.53
C SER A 101 11.54 -10.70 -7.02
N ARG A 102 10.45 -10.49 -6.27
CA ARG A 102 9.68 -11.57 -5.65
C ARG A 102 8.31 -11.81 -6.28
N VAL A 103 7.63 -10.75 -6.75
CA VAL A 103 6.36 -10.88 -7.49
C VAL A 103 6.58 -11.56 -8.86
N GLY A 104 7.80 -11.53 -9.39
CA GLY A 104 8.18 -12.29 -10.60
C GLY A 104 8.33 -13.79 -10.39
N ASP A 105 8.61 -14.24 -9.16
CA ASP A 105 8.83 -15.66 -8.84
C ASP A 105 7.53 -16.42 -8.52
N ILE A 106 6.41 -15.69 -8.33
CA ILE A 106 5.09 -16.23 -7.95
C ILE A 106 4.23 -16.52 -9.20
N ARG A 107 4.77 -16.39 -10.42
CA ARG A 107 4.00 -16.42 -11.67
C ARG A 107 4.28 -17.64 -12.54
#